data_AF-A0A380BMW2-F1
#
_entry.id   AF-A0A380BMW2-F1
#
_cell.length_a   1.000
_cell.length_b   1.000
_cell.length_c   1.000
_cell.angle_alpha   90.00
_cell.angle_beta   90.00
_cell.angle_gamma   90.00
#
_symmetry.space_group_name_H-M   'P 1'
#
loop_
_entity.id
_entity.type
_entity.pdbx_description
1 polymer ?
#
loop_
_entity_poly.entity_id
_entity_poly.type
_entity_poly.pdbx_seq_one_letter_code
_entity_poly.pdbx_strand_id
1 'polypeptide(L)'
;MNTTTKDSPFIRPFLTLFLITSLLLTGCSGDINDSINNELAMENETLSQKEVQPLKEKLSPELTMSNTIENNALQISGKTNLPDETILFVTLSNHKSVELEKTLTVKNGQFSTDAIPIEELKSGKQSIKVSLADDQPDAVVAIIGDSSDLLISDHVDINKQLTTTVKIDVPSERALPSDVQGIKTKVKRVIDGDTIIVKMDGKEERVRLILVDTPETKHPQMGVQPFGPEASAFTTEQLEGKVITLEVGVQERDRYGRVLAYVWIGDKLFNQTLLEKGLARVAVYPPNTKYLDEFKAAQNNAKKKAVGIWSIENYVSAKGFNDQQQNHSVVTTSKPNVETQQVQKTEPDESGECNIKGSSSGIYHVPGSTYYERTTNPARMFCSVEEAHNAGFRAPKR
;
A
#
# COMPACT_ATOMS: atom_id res chain seq x y z
N MET A 1 3.54 6.05 -54.51
CA MET A 1 2.34 5.45 -55.13
C MET A 1 1.19 5.50 -54.13
N ASN A 2 0.20 6.35 -54.43
CA ASN A 2 -1.24 6.37 -54.07
C ASN A 2 -1.70 5.87 -52.68
N THR A 3 -2.15 6.75 -51.76
CA THR A 3 -3.48 7.44 -51.60
C THR A 3 -4.52 6.54 -50.93
N THR A 4 -5.34 6.90 -49.92
CA THR A 4 -6.27 8.03 -49.69
C THR A 4 -6.77 7.93 -48.22
N THR A 5 -6.67 8.92 -47.32
CA THR A 5 -7.53 10.10 -47.02
C THR A 5 -9.01 9.84 -46.67
N LYS A 6 -9.44 10.30 -45.48
CA LYS A 6 -10.71 11.03 -45.29
C LYS A 6 -10.73 11.87 -43.99
N ASP A 7 -10.65 13.19 -44.17
CA ASP A 7 -11.14 14.27 -43.30
C ASP A 7 -12.69 14.23 -43.22
N SER A 8 -13.44 14.92 -42.35
CA SER A 8 -13.38 16.32 -41.92
C SER A 8 -14.45 16.62 -40.82
N PRO A 9 -14.55 17.86 -40.28
CA PRO A 9 -15.15 18.21 -38.98
C PRO A 9 -16.53 18.91 -39.08
N PHE A 10 -17.17 19.17 -37.93
CA PHE A 10 -18.30 20.11 -37.83
C PHE A 10 -18.10 21.15 -36.71
N ILE A 11 -18.24 22.40 -37.14
CA ILE A 11 -18.28 23.67 -36.38
C ILE A 11 -19.74 24.15 -36.42
N ARG A 12 -20.28 24.76 -35.33
CA ARG A 12 -20.91 26.11 -35.34
C ARG A 12 -21.55 26.54 -33.99
N PRO A 13 -21.72 27.87 -33.76
CA PRO A 13 -21.94 28.54 -32.46
C PRO A 13 -23.36 29.17 -32.31
N PHE A 14 -23.52 30.14 -31.38
CA PHE A 14 -24.70 30.95 -30.97
C PHE A 14 -25.44 30.39 -29.73
N LEU A 15 -25.97 31.14 -28.76
CA LEU A 15 -26.49 32.51 -28.71
C LEU A 15 -26.59 32.98 -27.23
N THR A 16 -26.34 34.27 -26.99
CA THR A 16 -26.60 35.05 -25.77
C THR A 16 -28.08 35.11 -25.38
N LEU A 17 -28.40 35.13 -24.06
CA LEU A 17 -29.63 35.76 -23.57
C LEU A 17 -29.48 36.29 -22.13
N PHE A 18 -29.47 37.62 -22.01
CA PHE A 18 -29.75 38.40 -20.79
C PHE A 18 -31.26 38.38 -20.54
N LEU A 19 -31.70 38.23 -19.28
CA LEU A 19 -33.05 38.64 -18.88
C LEU A 19 -32.97 39.60 -17.69
N ILE A 20 -33.22 40.87 -18.00
CA ILE A 20 -33.60 41.94 -17.08
C ILE A 20 -35.12 41.94 -17.05
N THR A 21 -35.72 41.88 -15.87
CA THR A 21 -37.10 42.37 -15.68
C THR A 21 -37.21 43.06 -14.33
N SER A 22 -37.04 44.39 -14.38
CA SER A 22 -37.65 45.32 -13.45
C SER A 22 -38.96 45.78 -14.09
N LEU A 23 -40.08 45.65 -13.38
CA LEU A 23 -41.35 46.29 -13.76
C LEU A 23 -41.85 47.13 -12.59
N LEU A 24 -42.14 48.38 -12.94
CA LEU A 24 -42.51 49.51 -12.11
C LEU A 24 -44.03 49.64 -11.92
N LEU A 25 -44.37 50.37 -10.84
CA LEU A 25 -45.46 51.36 -10.69
C LEU A 25 -46.91 50.88 -10.46
N THR A 26 -47.43 51.27 -9.29
CA THR A 26 -48.57 52.18 -9.09
C THR A 26 -48.34 52.91 -7.75
N GLY A 27 -48.51 54.21 -7.54
CA GLY A 27 -49.15 55.29 -8.30
C GLY A 27 -50.35 55.86 -7.50
N CYS A 28 -50.28 57.15 -7.15
CA CYS A 28 -51.36 58.08 -6.69
C CYS A 28 -51.81 58.01 -5.21
N SER A 29 -52.18 59.09 -4.51
CA SER A 29 -52.28 60.54 -4.79
C SER A 29 -52.45 61.28 -3.46
N GLY A 30 -52.22 62.60 -3.42
CA GLY A 30 -52.74 63.46 -2.35
C GLY A 30 -51.97 64.77 -2.16
N ASP A 31 -52.63 65.87 -2.48
CA ASP A 31 -52.09 67.20 -2.80
C ASP A 31 -52.44 68.26 -1.71
N ILE A 32 -51.63 69.33 -1.67
CA ILE A 32 -51.97 70.74 -1.29
C ILE A 32 -52.19 71.09 0.20
N ASN A 33 -51.36 71.99 0.77
CA ASN A 33 -51.72 73.41 1.03
C ASN A 33 -50.57 74.29 1.63
N ASP A 34 -50.23 75.36 0.90
CA ASP A 34 -49.99 76.77 1.25
C ASP A 34 -49.30 77.26 2.56
N SER A 35 -48.11 77.85 2.33
CA SER A 35 -47.79 79.30 2.45
C SER A 35 -47.29 79.96 3.77
N ILE A 36 -46.25 80.79 3.56
CA ILE A 36 -45.85 82.06 4.23
C ILE A 36 -44.77 82.03 5.35
N ASN A 37 -43.59 82.55 4.96
CA ASN A 37 -42.61 83.45 5.61
C ASN A 37 -42.48 83.50 7.15
N ASN A 38 -41.27 83.24 7.68
CA ASN A 38 -40.29 84.25 8.18
C ASN A 38 -39.20 83.60 9.06
N GLU A 39 -37.95 83.87 8.68
CA GLU A 39 -36.85 84.42 9.51
C GLU A 39 -36.53 83.87 10.94
N LEU A 40 -35.29 83.36 11.05
CA LEU A 40 -34.35 83.32 12.20
C LEU A 40 -34.76 82.67 13.54
N ALA A 41 -34.11 81.54 13.87
CA ALA A 41 -33.41 81.34 15.15
C ALA A 41 -32.56 80.06 15.13
N MET A 42 -31.51 80.10 15.94
CA MET A 42 -30.39 79.17 16.09
C MET A 42 -30.76 77.80 16.70
N GLU A 43 -29.77 76.90 16.62
CA GLU A 43 -29.56 75.68 17.42
C GLU A 43 -30.38 74.43 17.04
N ASN A 44 -29.74 73.48 16.34
CA ASN A 44 -29.27 72.26 17.00
C ASN A 44 -28.45 71.34 16.07
N GLU A 45 -27.30 70.94 16.61
CA GLU A 45 -26.64 69.63 16.49
C GLU A 45 -26.46 69.00 15.10
N THR A 46 -25.20 69.00 14.63
CA THR A 46 -24.72 67.99 13.70
C THR A 46 -23.57 67.22 14.35
N LEU A 47 -23.92 66.13 15.04
CA LEU A 47 -22.97 65.14 15.50
C LEU A 47 -22.57 64.27 14.30
N SER A 48 -21.36 64.50 13.77
CA SER A 48 -20.74 63.62 12.79
C SER A 48 -20.22 62.37 13.52
N GLN A 49 -20.95 61.25 13.43
CA GLN A 49 -20.40 59.94 13.74
C GLN A 49 -19.78 59.36 12.46
N LYS A 50 -18.46 59.48 12.37
CA LYS A 50 -17.64 58.70 11.45
C LYS A 50 -17.32 57.38 12.15
N GLU A 51 -17.96 56.30 11.73
CA GLU A 51 -17.70 54.95 12.21
C GLU A 51 -16.27 54.55 11.79
N VAL A 52 -15.33 54.57 12.75
CA VAL A 52 -13.96 54.10 12.53
C VAL A 52 -13.95 52.60 12.82
N GLN A 53 -13.93 51.78 11.76
CA GLN A 53 -13.64 50.36 11.92
C GLN A 53 -12.22 50.21 12.50
N PRO A 54 -12.00 49.36 13.51
CA PRO A 54 -10.67 49.13 14.05
C PRO A 54 -9.79 48.51 12.97
N LEU A 55 -8.66 49.16 12.66
CA LEU A 55 -7.61 48.60 11.81
C LEU A 55 -7.15 47.29 12.46
N LYS A 56 -7.53 46.15 11.88
CA LYS A 56 -6.95 44.86 12.25
C LYS A 56 -5.46 44.90 11.94
N GLU A 57 -4.65 44.70 12.97
CA GLU A 57 -3.19 44.65 12.85
C GLU A 57 -2.80 43.46 11.97
N LYS A 58 -1.87 43.70 11.04
CA LYS A 58 -1.43 42.66 10.11
C LYS A 58 -0.33 41.82 10.76
N LEU A 59 -0.46 40.51 10.68
CA LEU A 59 0.47 39.55 11.27
C LEU A 59 1.52 39.14 10.23
N SER A 60 2.80 39.13 10.59
CA SER A 60 3.84 38.58 9.72
C SER A 60 4.15 37.13 10.12
N PRO A 61 3.68 36.12 9.36
CA PRO A 61 3.87 34.73 9.74
C PRO A 61 5.34 34.31 9.59
N GLU A 62 5.86 33.69 10.65
CA GLU A 62 7.10 32.93 10.63
C GLU A 62 6.73 31.46 10.47
N LEU A 63 7.36 30.75 9.53
CA LEU A 63 7.12 29.33 9.31
C LEU A 63 8.43 28.62 8.97
N THR A 64 8.93 27.83 9.92
CA THR A 64 10.11 26.98 9.74
C THR A 64 9.69 25.53 9.71
N MET A 65 10.35 24.73 8.87
CA MET A 65 10.07 23.30 8.74
C MET A 65 11.38 22.52 8.67
N SER A 66 11.38 21.37 9.34
CA SER A 66 12.38 20.32 9.24
C SER A 66 11.70 18.98 8.95
N ASN A 67 12.47 18.06 8.39
CA ASN A 67 12.05 16.68 8.18
C ASN A 67 13.17 15.74 8.59
N THR A 68 12.77 14.57 9.08
CA THR A 68 13.68 13.48 9.45
C THR A 68 13.12 12.18 8.91
N ILE A 69 13.98 11.36 8.31
CA ILE A 69 13.64 9.98 7.93
C ILE A 69 14.48 9.06 8.82
N GLU A 70 13.83 8.46 9.81
CA GLU A 70 14.44 7.54 10.77
C GLU A 70 13.51 6.34 10.98
N ASN A 71 14.08 5.15 11.21
CA ASN A 71 13.31 3.93 11.46
C ASN A 71 12.18 3.67 10.43
N ASN A 72 12.42 3.99 9.16
CA ASN A 72 11.46 3.88 8.06
C ASN A 72 10.16 4.66 8.22
N ALA A 73 10.20 5.76 8.97
CA ALA A 73 9.14 6.74 8.99
C ALA A 73 9.69 8.13 8.64
N LEU A 74 8.91 8.87 7.86
CA LEU A 74 9.09 10.30 7.69
C LEU A 74 8.36 11.02 8.82
N GLN A 75 9.08 11.89 9.51
CA GLN A 75 8.52 12.83 10.47
C GLN A 75 8.76 14.25 9.98
N ILE A 76 7.71 15.07 10.04
CA ILE A 76 7.74 16.46 9.60
C ILE A 76 7.35 17.31 10.79
N SER A 77 8.17 18.31 11.11
CA SER A 77 7.92 19.20 12.24
C SER A 77 8.41 20.61 11.95
N GLY A 78 7.93 21.57 12.72
CA GLY A 78 8.29 22.96 12.52
C GLY A 78 7.80 23.90 13.60
N LYS A 79 8.17 25.17 13.45
CA LYS A 79 7.76 26.26 14.34
C LYS A 79 7.07 27.36 13.55
N THR A 80 6.11 28.02 14.20
CA THR A 80 5.39 29.15 13.65
C THR A 80 4.91 30.10 14.74
N ASN A 81 4.67 31.36 14.39
CA ASN A 81 4.00 32.35 15.26
C ASN A 81 2.49 32.47 14.97
N LEU A 82 1.92 31.58 14.14
CA LEU A 82 0.47 31.49 13.95
C LEU A 82 -0.23 31.13 15.27
N PRO A 83 -1.49 31.55 15.45
CA PRO A 83 -2.27 31.21 16.65
C PRO A 83 -2.36 29.70 16.88
N ASP A 84 -2.46 29.30 18.14
CA ASP A 84 -2.80 27.92 18.46
C ASP A 84 -4.16 27.54 17.85
N GLU A 85 -4.32 26.25 17.57
CA GLU A 85 -5.45 25.68 16.83
C GLU A 85 -5.50 26.05 15.33
N THR A 86 -4.51 26.80 14.82
CA THR A 86 -4.39 27.02 13.36
C THR A 86 -4.21 25.68 12.64
N ILE A 87 -5.00 25.47 11.59
CA ILE A 87 -4.99 24.26 10.78
C ILE A 87 -4.03 24.43 9.60
N LEU A 88 -3.09 23.50 9.47
CA LEU A 88 -2.14 23.43 8.35
C LEU A 88 -2.37 22.15 7.56
N PHE A 89 -2.14 22.20 6.25
CA PHE A 89 -2.01 21.01 5.41
C PHE A 89 -0.54 20.72 5.13
N VAL A 90 -0.18 19.44 5.23
CA VAL A 90 1.07 18.91 4.71
C VAL A 90 0.75 18.07 3.50
N THR A 91 1.21 18.51 2.34
CA THR A 91 1.07 17.79 1.08
C THR A 91 2.43 17.24 0.67
N LEU A 92 2.52 15.92 0.52
CA LEU A 92 3.64 15.27 -0.15
C LEU A 92 3.29 15.07 -1.62
N SER A 93 4.20 15.49 -2.49
CA SER A 93 4.03 15.35 -3.93
C SER A 93 5.35 14.98 -4.60
N ASN A 94 5.22 14.23 -5.70
CA ASN A 94 6.30 14.06 -6.65
C ASN A 94 6.02 14.92 -7.90
N HIS A 95 6.90 14.85 -8.91
CA HIS A 95 6.74 15.61 -10.17
C HIS A 95 5.50 15.26 -11.01
N LYS A 96 4.71 14.25 -10.65
CA LYS A 96 3.57 13.71 -11.39
C LYS A 96 2.24 13.80 -10.64
N SER A 97 2.24 13.80 -9.31
CA SER A 97 1.01 13.73 -8.52
C SER A 97 1.24 14.08 -7.05
N VAL A 98 0.20 14.57 -6.39
CA VAL A 98 0.09 14.52 -4.92
C VAL A 98 -0.03 13.06 -4.48
N GLU A 99 0.74 12.67 -3.47
CA GLU A 99 0.79 11.30 -2.95
C GLU A 99 0.08 11.17 -1.61
N LEU A 100 0.19 12.20 -0.76
CA LEU A 100 -0.36 12.17 0.58
C LEU A 100 -0.70 13.60 1.01
N GLU A 101 -1.80 13.74 1.74
CA GLU A 101 -2.18 14.96 2.42
C GLU A 101 -2.51 14.64 3.88
N LYS A 102 -2.02 15.47 4.81
CA LYS A 102 -2.28 15.37 6.24
C LYS A 102 -2.65 16.73 6.79
N THR A 103 -3.58 16.75 7.74
CA THR A 103 -3.96 17.95 8.50
C THR A 103 -3.18 18.01 9.80
N LEU A 104 -2.62 19.17 10.11
CA LEU A 104 -1.90 19.47 11.35
C LEU A 104 -2.57 20.62 12.08
N THR A 105 -2.34 20.67 13.39
CA THR A 105 -2.81 21.76 14.25
C THR A 105 -1.62 22.39 14.96
N VAL A 106 -1.52 23.71 14.93
CA VAL A 106 -0.50 24.46 15.67
C VAL A 106 -0.80 24.41 17.16
N LYS A 107 0.21 24.06 17.97
CA LYS A 107 0.13 24.07 19.44
C LYS A 107 1.42 24.62 20.03
N ASN A 108 1.31 25.64 20.88
CA ASN A 108 2.44 26.35 21.47
C ASN A 108 3.49 26.76 20.41
N GLY A 109 3.02 27.31 19.28
CA GLY A 109 3.86 27.74 18.16
C GLY A 109 4.62 26.62 17.43
N GLN A 110 4.16 25.37 17.55
CA GLN A 110 4.79 24.20 16.93
C GLN A 110 3.75 23.34 16.20
N PHE A 111 4.22 22.58 15.21
CA PHE A 111 3.43 21.56 14.52
C PHE A 111 4.31 20.34 14.22
N SER A 112 3.69 19.15 14.19
CA SER A 112 4.35 17.90 13.80
C SER A 112 3.32 16.92 13.23
N THR A 113 3.72 16.16 12.22
CA THR A 113 2.97 14.96 11.79
C THR A 113 3.19 13.83 12.80
N ASP A 114 2.26 12.87 12.82
CA ASP A 114 2.59 11.51 13.25
C ASP A 114 3.66 10.90 12.34
N ALA A 115 4.25 9.78 12.76
CA ALA A 115 5.19 9.02 11.94
C ALA A 115 4.48 8.52 10.66
N ILE A 116 4.93 8.98 9.49
CA ILE A 116 4.41 8.55 8.18
C ILE A 116 5.29 7.40 7.68
N PRO A 117 4.78 6.15 7.62
CA PRO A 117 5.58 5.02 7.13
C PRO A 117 6.07 5.27 5.69
N ILE A 118 7.35 5.01 5.41
CA ILE A 118 7.89 5.20 4.05
C ILE A 118 7.24 4.29 3.01
N GLU A 119 6.53 3.22 3.41
CA GLU A 119 5.77 2.36 2.50
C GLU A 119 4.52 3.04 1.93
N GLU A 120 4.02 4.09 2.59
CA GLU A 120 2.96 4.95 2.06
C GLU A 120 3.50 5.94 1.01
N LEU A 121 4.83 6.05 0.87
CA LEU A 121 5.52 7.03 0.03
C LEU A 121 6.17 6.35 -1.18
N LYS A 122 6.15 7.03 -2.34
CA LYS A 122 6.96 6.55 -3.48
C LYS A 122 8.42 6.92 -3.31
N SER A 123 9.32 5.98 -3.60
CA SER A 123 10.75 6.28 -3.57
C SER A 123 11.17 7.38 -4.55
N GLY A 124 12.19 8.13 -4.19
CA GLY A 124 12.85 9.16 -5.00
C GLY A 124 12.58 10.58 -4.49
N LYS A 125 12.94 11.57 -5.32
CA LYS A 125 12.78 12.98 -4.99
C LYS A 125 11.31 13.37 -4.87
N GLN A 126 10.95 13.87 -3.70
CA GLN A 126 9.64 14.42 -3.40
C GLN A 126 9.74 15.85 -2.86
N SER A 127 8.62 16.56 -2.86
CA SER A 127 8.47 17.87 -2.23
C SER A 127 7.40 17.78 -1.14
N ILE A 128 7.77 18.22 0.06
CA ILE A 128 6.84 18.47 1.16
C ILE A 128 6.43 19.94 1.06
N LYS A 129 5.14 20.21 0.88
CA LYS A 129 4.56 21.55 1.00
C LYS A 129 3.77 21.60 2.32
N VAL A 130 4.02 22.60 3.14
CA VAL A 130 3.13 22.97 4.24
C VAL A 130 2.37 24.21 3.82
N SER A 131 1.06 24.21 3.96
CA SER A 131 0.19 25.35 3.66
C SER A 131 -0.84 25.59 4.74
N LEU A 132 -1.33 26.82 4.84
CA LEU A 132 -2.52 27.12 5.63
C LEU A 132 -3.75 26.44 5.00
N ALA A 133 -4.66 25.90 5.83
CA ALA A 133 -5.96 25.45 5.35
C ALA A 133 -6.90 26.63 5.10
N ASP A 134 -7.79 26.51 4.10
CA ASP A 134 -8.77 27.56 3.79
C ASP A 134 -9.79 27.71 4.94
N ASP A 135 -10.26 26.58 5.48
CA ASP A 135 -11.18 26.54 6.62
C ASP A 135 -10.40 26.57 7.95
N GLN A 136 -10.64 27.60 8.75
CA GLN A 136 -9.99 27.82 10.06
C GLN A 136 -11.03 28.00 11.18
N PRO A 137 -10.70 27.68 12.43
CA PRO A 137 -11.57 27.99 13.57
C PRO A 137 -11.82 29.50 13.71
N ASP A 138 -13.02 29.91 14.16
CA ASP A 138 -13.41 31.32 14.29
C ASP A 138 -12.41 32.17 15.09
N ALA A 139 -11.83 31.59 16.15
CA ALA A 139 -10.82 32.25 16.98
C ALA A 139 -9.53 32.56 16.20
N VAL A 140 -9.15 31.68 15.26
CA VAL A 140 -7.99 31.87 14.37
C VAL A 140 -8.33 32.89 13.30
N VAL A 141 -9.51 32.80 12.67
CA VAL A 141 -10.02 33.74 11.65
C VAL A 141 -10.08 35.17 12.19
N ALA A 142 -10.43 35.35 13.47
CA ALA A 142 -10.45 36.66 14.10
C ALA A 142 -9.07 37.36 14.05
N ILE A 143 -7.98 36.58 14.11
CA ILE A 143 -6.59 37.04 14.17
C ILE A 143 -5.96 37.12 12.77
N ILE A 144 -6.06 36.08 11.95
CA ILE A 144 -5.36 35.99 10.66
C ILE A 144 -6.24 36.39 9.46
N GLY A 145 -7.53 36.61 9.68
CA GLY A 145 -8.52 36.90 8.63
C GLY A 145 -9.08 35.64 7.99
N ASP A 146 -10.12 35.84 7.17
CA ASP A 146 -10.58 34.80 6.24
C ASP A 146 -9.47 34.58 5.19
N SER A 147 -9.11 33.33 4.93
CA SER A 147 -8.14 32.97 3.89
C SER A 147 -6.79 33.71 3.99
N SER A 148 -6.36 34.04 5.21
CA SER A 148 -5.11 34.74 5.54
C SER A 148 -5.00 36.22 5.14
N ASP A 149 -6.12 36.89 4.93
CA ASP A 149 -6.21 38.30 4.53
C ASP A 149 -5.44 39.31 5.41
N LEU A 150 -5.11 38.94 6.64
CA LEU A 150 -4.34 39.77 7.58
C LEU A 150 -2.87 39.34 7.69
N LEU A 151 -2.42 38.34 6.93
CA LEU A 151 -1.03 37.92 6.89
C LEU A 151 -0.20 38.76 5.90
N ILE A 152 0.99 39.19 6.32
CA ILE A 152 2.01 39.80 5.44
C ILE A 152 3.36 39.15 5.71
N SER A 153 3.84 38.28 4.81
CA SER A 153 5.24 37.85 4.78
C SER A 153 5.66 37.46 3.37
N ASP A 154 6.96 37.27 3.17
CA ASP A 154 7.52 36.71 1.93
C ASP A 154 7.03 35.27 1.62
N HIS A 155 6.47 34.59 2.62
CA HIS A 155 5.90 33.24 2.47
C HIS A 155 4.42 33.25 2.05
N VAL A 156 3.77 34.41 2.05
CA VAL A 156 2.39 34.61 1.60
C VAL A 156 2.44 35.01 0.12
N ASP A 157 1.97 34.13 -0.76
CA ASP A 157 1.98 34.41 -2.19
C ASP A 157 0.90 35.44 -2.59
N ILE A 158 0.88 35.82 -3.88
CA ILE A 158 -0.08 36.80 -4.43
C ILE A 158 -1.55 36.35 -4.30
N ASN A 159 -1.80 35.06 -4.05
CA ASN A 159 -3.12 34.48 -3.82
C ASN A 159 -3.41 34.32 -2.33
N LYS A 160 -2.59 34.92 -1.46
CA LYS A 160 -2.67 34.79 0.00
C LYS A 160 -2.51 33.35 0.48
N GLN A 161 -1.66 32.56 -0.17
CA GLN A 161 -1.28 31.26 0.36
C GLN A 161 0.01 31.35 1.15
N LEU A 162 -0.06 31.10 2.46
CA LEU A 162 1.12 30.88 3.28
C LEU A 162 1.66 29.48 2.99
N THR A 163 2.83 29.38 2.35
CA THR A 163 3.41 28.08 2.00
C THR A 163 4.92 27.99 2.24
N THR A 164 5.39 26.84 2.69
CA THR A 164 6.82 26.49 2.70
C THR A 164 7.03 25.13 2.06
N THR A 165 8.13 24.97 1.31
CA THR A 165 8.43 23.74 0.59
C THR A 165 9.86 23.27 0.88
N VAL A 166 10.02 21.99 1.19
CA VAL A 166 11.34 21.33 1.26
C VAL A 166 11.35 20.11 0.36
N LYS A 167 12.48 19.93 -0.34
CA LYS A 167 12.73 18.72 -1.14
C LYS A 167 13.31 17.65 -0.24
N ILE A 168 12.75 16.46 -0.31
CA ILE A 168 13.26 15.26 0.34
C ILE A 168 13.62 14.21 -0.70
N ASP A 169 14.52 13.30 -0.35
CA ASP A 169 14.78 12.10 -1.13
C ASP A 169 14.28 10.90 -0.33
N VAL A 170 13.14 10.33 -0.74
CA VAL A 170 12.58 9.14 -0.10
C VAL A 170 13.41 7.95 -0.58
N PRO A 171 14.10 7.22 0.32
CA PRO A 171 15.02 6.19 -0.11
C PRO A 171 14.32 5.08 -0.91
N SER A 172 14.95 4.65 -2.01
CA SER A 172 14.48 3.51 -2.81
C SER A 172 14.58 2.18 -2.10
N GLU A 173 15.45 2.10 -1.09
CA GLU A 173 15.75 0.90 -0.33
C GLU A 173 15.63 1.26 1.15
N ARG A 174 14.75 0.55 1.86
CA ARG A 174 14.42 0.85 3.25
C ARG A 174 15.65 0.61 4.14
N ALA A 175 15.87 1.42 5.17
CA ALA A 175 17.07 1.28 5.99
C ALA A 175 16.96 0.03 6.88
N LEU A 176 18.10 -0.62 7.14
CA LEU A 176 18.19 -1.70 8.12
C LEU A 176 17.73 -1.18 9.50
N PRO A 177 16.96 -1.95 10.31
CA PRO A 177 16.59 -1.54 11.65
C PRO A 177 17.82 -1.20 12.49
N SER A 178 17.72 -0.14 13.29
CA SER A 178 18.86 0.44 14.03
C SER A 178 19.44 -0.49 15.09
N ASP A 179 18.68 -1.46 15.57
CA ASP A 179 19.09 -2.50 16.51
C ASP A 179 19.78 -3.70 15.85
N VAL A 180 19.77 -3.79 14.51
CA VAL A 180 20.40 -4.88 13.76
C VAL A 180 21.83 -4.51 13.41
N GLN A 181 22.79 -5.27 13.96
CA GLN A 181 24.18 -5.24 13.53
C GLN A 181 24.41 -6.36 12.52
N GLY A 182 24.80 -6.00 11.29
CA GLY A 182 25.00 -6.99 10.24
C GLY A 182 26.07 -6.60 9.22
N ILE A 183 26.49 -7.61 8.46
CA ILE A 183 27.55 -7.51 7.45
C ILE A 183 26.91 -7.28 6.09
N LYS A 184 27.18 -6.12 5.48
CA LYS A 184 26.71 -5.82 4.11
C LYS A 184 27.53 -6.61 3.10
N THR A 185 26.87 -7.39 2.25
CA THR A 185 27.53 -8.23 1.24
C THR A 185 26.69 -8.37 -0.03
N LYS A 186 27.33 -8.77 -1.13
CA LYS A 186 26.66 -9.08 -2.39
C LYS A 186 26.39 -10.58 -2.50
N VAL A 187 25.16 -10.94 -2.83
CA VAL A 187 24.80 -12.32 -3.15
C VAL A 187 25.36 -12.65 -4.52
N LYS A 188 26.22 -13.67 -4.58
CA LYS A 188 26.82 -14.15 -5.81
C LYS A 188 25.90 -15.10 -6.55
N ARG A 189 25.29 -16.03 -5.83
CA ARG A 189 24.46 -17.09 -6.40
C ARG A 189 23.48 -17.65 -5.37
N VAL A 190 22.30 -18.04 -5.79
CA VAL A 190 21.35 -18.82 -4.98
C VAL A 190 21.50 -20.32 -5.26
N ILE A 191 21.56 -21.14 -4.21
CA ILE A 191 21.67 -22.60 -4.34
C ILE A 191 20.29 -23.26 -4.35
N ASP A 192 19.46 -22.86 -3.39
CA ASP A 192 18.08 -23.28 -3.19
C ASP A 192 17.33 -22.20 -2.39
N GLY A 193 16.11 -22.48 -1.91
CA GLY A 193 15.26 -21.49 -1.25
C GLY A 193 15.78 -20.95 0.08
N ASP A 194 16.75 -21.62 0.73
CA ASP A 194 17.26 -21.21 2.04
C ASP A 194 18.79 -21.26 2.17
N THR A 195 19.48 -21.50 1.04
CA THR A 195 20.93 -21.50 0.96
C THR A 195 21.41 -20.58 -0.17
N ILE A 196 22.28 -19.62 0.18
CA ILE A 196 22.90 -18.68 -0.77
C ILE A 196 24.42 -18.74 -0.70
N ILE A 197 25.08 -18.22 -1.74
CA ILE A 197 26.52 -17.94 -1.75
C ILE A 197 26.73 -16.43 -1.79
N VAL A 198 27.51 -15.93 -0.86
CA VAL A 198 27.88 -14.51 -0.75
C VAL A 198 29.40 -14.36 -0.88
N LYS A 199 29.85 -13.12 -1.15
CA LYS A 199 31.27 -12.77 -1.10
C LYS A 199 31.59 -12.04 0.20
N MET A 200 32.29 -12.70 1.11
CA MET A 200 32.75 -12.13 2.40
C MET A 200 34.27 -12.18 2.46
N ASP A 201 34.90 -11.06 2.79
CA ASP A 201 36.37 -10.94 2.92
C ASP A 201 37.15 -11.51 1.72
N GLY A 202 36.62 -11.28 0.51
CA GLY A 202 37.21 -11.77 -0.74
C GLY A 202 36.96 -13.25 -1.04
N LYS A 203 36.35 -14.02 -0.12
CA LYS A 203 36.04 -15.44 -0.26
C LYS A 203 34.55 -15.68 -0.52
N GLU A 204 34.24 -16.83 -1.11
CA GLU A 204 32.87 -17.30 -1.25
C GLU A 204 32.46 -18.09 0.00
N GLU A 205 31.36 -17.67 0.61
CA GLU A 205 30.81 -18.31 1.81
C GLU A 205 29.40 -18.82 1.49
N ARG A 206 29.10 -20.05 1.91
CA ARG A 206 27.74 -20.59 1.87
C ARG A 206 27.01 -20.14 3.13
N VAL A 207 25.84 -19.53 2.96
CA VAL A 207 24.99 -19.05 4.05
C VAL A 207 23.72 -19.90 4.07
N ARG A 208 23.36 -20.44 5.23
CA ARG A 208 22.09 -21.11 5.52
C ARG A 208 21.21 -20.15 6.30
N LEU A 209 20.02 -19.89 5.78
CA LEU A 209 19.07 -18.98 6.40
C LEU A 209 18.54 -19.62 7.69
N ILE A 210 18.65 -18.89 8.81
CA ILE A 210 18.22 -19.37 10.13
C ILE A 210 16.69 -19.41 10.21
N LEU A 211 16.16 -20.38 10.96
CA LEU A 211 14.75 -20.55 11.34
C LEU A 211 13.80 -20.91 10.19
N VAL A 212 14.29 -21.06 8.96
CA VAL A 212 13.47 -21.41 7.80
C VAL A 212 13.98 -22.69 7.16
N ASP A 213 13.08 -23.50 6.64
CA ASP A 213 13.39 -24.70 5.88
C ASP A 213 12.47 -24.77 4.66
N THR A 214 13.08 -24.81 3.47
CA THR A 214 12.38 -24.82 2.19
C THR A 214 12.32 -26.24 1.63
N PRO A 215 11.31 -26.59 0.81
CA PRO A 215 11.31 -27.89 0.16
C PRO A 215 12.53 -28.08 -0.74
N GLU A 216 13.13 -29.26 -0.67
CA GLU A 216 14.36 -29.59 -1.36
C GLU A 216 14.15 -29.73 -2.88
N THR A 217 15.08 -29.20 -3.68
CA THR A 217 15.05 -29.33 -5.14
C THR A 217 15.94 -30.46 -5.66
N LYS A 218 16.84 -30.98 -4.84
CA LYS A 218 17.88 -31.93 -5.26
C LYS A 218 18.08 -33.05 -4.23
N HIS A 219 17.03 -33.42 -3.50
CA HIS A 219 17.16 -34.46 -2.48
C HIS A 219 17.49 -35.80 -3.16
N PRO A 220 18.61 -36.46 -2.82
CA PRO A 220 19.07 -37.66 -3.54
C PRO A 220 18.05 -38.81 -3.58
N GLN A 221 17.16 -38.88 -2.59
CA GLN A 221 16.15 -39.93 -2.47
C GLN A 221 14.73 -39.47 -2.77
N MET A 222 14.42 -38.17 -2.64
CA MET A 222 13.04 -37.65 -2.74
C MET A 222 12.85 -36.74 -3.97
N GLY A 223 13.88 -36.54 -4.77
CA GLY A 223 13.81 -35.72 -5.97
C GLY A 223 13.48 -34.27 -5.68
N VAL A 224 12.65 -33.69 -6.55
CA VAL A 224 12.15 -32.31 -6.44
C VAL A 224 10.86 -32.31 -5.62
N GLN A 225 10.90 -31.69 -4.45
CA GLN A 225 9.72 -31.58 -3.58
C GLN A 225 8.78 -30.47 -4.07
N PRO A 226 7.44 -30.61 -3.89
CA PRO A 226 6.49 -29.55 -4.19
C PRO A 226 6.87 -28.21 -3.54
N PHE A 227 6.77 -27.11 -4.30
CA PHE A 227 7.21 -25.75 -3.92
C PHE A 227 8.72 -25.53 -3.77
N GLY A 228 9.57 -26.55 -3.95
CA GLY A 228 11.02 -26.38 -3.91
C GLY A 228 11.56 -25.48 -5.03
N PRO A 229 11.18 -25.71 -6.31
CA PRO A 229 11.54 -24.84 -7.42
C PRO A 229 11.03 -23.40 -7.23
N GLU A 230 9.82 -23.23 -6.71
CA GLU A 230 9.19 -21.95 -6.45
C GLU A 230 9.92 -21.18 -5.34
N ALA A 231 10.30 -21.86 -4.25
CA ALA A 231 11.11 -21.26 -3.18
C ALA A 231 12.49 -20.83 -3.69
N SER A 232 13.12 -21.66 -4.52
CA SER A 232 14.43 -21.38 -5.12
C SER A 232 14.36 -20.22 -6.13
N ALA A 233 13.34 -20.20 -6.98
CA ALA A 233 13.10 -19.15 -7.97
C ALA A 233 12.82 -17.81 -7.29
N PHE A 234 11.96 -17.79 -6.27
CA PHE A 234 11.67 -16.60 -5.48
C PHE A 234 12.94 -16.06 -4.80
N THR A 235 13.74 -16.93 -4.20
CA THR A 235 15.01 -16.52 -3.57
C THR A 235 16.00 -15.98 -4.60
N THR A 236 16.08 -16.60 -5.77
CA THR A 236 16.90 -16.11 -6.89
C THR A 236 16.48 -14.71 -7.32
N GLU A 237 15.19 -14.51 -7.58
CA GLU A 237 14.62 -13.22 -7.97
C GLU A 237 14.87 -12.14 -6.90
N GLN A 238 14.70 -12.51 -5.63
CA GLN A 238 14.77 -11.55 -4.52
C GLN A 238 16.20 -11.23 -4.09
N LEU A 239 17.17 -12.14 -4.26
CA LEU A 239 18.51 -12.01 -3.70
C LEU A 239 19.64 -12.02 -4.72
N GLU A 240 19.56 -12.78 -5.82
CA GLU A 240 20.74 -13.00 -6.67
C GLU A 240 21.27 -11.69 -7.28
N GLY A 241 22.58 -11.45 -7.14
CA GLY A 241 23.23 -10.24 -7.63
C GLY A 241 22.95 -8.98 -6.81
N LYS A 242 22.09 -9.02 -5.79
CA LYS A 242 21.75 -7.88 -4.95
C LYS A 242 22.67 -7.76 -3.74
N VAL A 243 22.70 -6.56 -3.18
CA VAL A 243 23.37 -6.28 -1.92
C VAL A 243 22.38 -6.50 -0.78
N ILE A 244 22.79 -7.26 0.23
CA ILE A 244 22.00 -7.61 1.40
C ILE A 244 22.80 -7.32 2.66
N THR A 245 22.13 -7.36 3.81
CA THR A 245 22.80 -7.40 5.11
C THR A 245 22.60 -8.76 5.76
N LEU A 246 23.69 -9.38 6.19
CA LEU A 246 23.69 -10.62 6.96
C LEU A 246 23.81 -10.30 8.45
N GLU A 247 22.78 -10.64 9.21
CA GLU A 247 22.85 -10.69 10.67
C GLU A 247 23.20 -12.12 11.08
N VAL A 248 24.46 -12.33 11.45
CA VAL A 248 24.98 -13.65 11.82
C VAL A 248 24.39 -14.07 13.17
N GLY A 249 23.95 -15.34 13.25
CA GLY A 249 23.41 -15.89 14.49
C GLY A 249 24.46 -16.01 15.60
N VAL A 250 23.99 -16.19 16.84
CA VAL A 250 24.84 -16.48 18.02
C VAL A 250 25.75 -17.67 17.76
N GLN A 251 25.20 -18.74 17.17
CA GLN A 251 26.01 -19.77 16.54
C GLN A 251 26.26 -19.37 15.09
N GLU A 252 27.51 -19.03 14.77
CA GLU A 252 27.88 -18.48 13.46
C GLU A 252 27.87 -19.51 12.32
N ARG A 253 28.18 -20.78 12.62
CA ARG A 253 28.30 -21.83 11.60
C ARG A 253 27.67 -23.14 12.05
N ASP A 254 27.16 -23.88 11.07
CA ASP A 254 26.71 -25.25 11.27
C ASP A 254 27.83 -26.28 11.11
N ARG A 255 27.51 -27.56 11.37
CA ARG A 255 28.43 -28.70 11.22
C ARG A 255 28.98 -28.91 9.80
N TYR A 256 28.37 -28.30 8.79
CA TYR A 256 28.80 -28.37 7.40
C TYR A 256 29.64 -27.15 7.00
N GLY A 257 29.94 -26.26 7.95
CA GLY A 257 30.72 -25.05 7.76
C GLY A 257 29.95 -23.91 7.10
N ARG A 258 28.62 -24.02 6.93
CA ARG A 258 27.81 -22.92 6.38
C ARG A 258 27.64 -21.84 7.43
N VAL A 259 27.73 -20.57 7.04
CA VAL A 259 27.39 -19.43 7.87
C VAL A 259 25.88 -19.45 8.15
N LEU A 260 25.48 -19.28 9.41
CA LEU A 260 24.11 -19.19 9.84
C LEU A 260 23.76 -17.71 9.99
N ALA A 261 22.84 -17.21 9.16
CA ALA A 261 22.44 -15.80 9.21
C ALA A 261 20.95 -15.58 8.95
N TYR A 262 20.45 -14.48 9.50
CA TYR A 262 19.24 -13.82 9.04
C TYR A 262 19.59 -12.85 7.90
N VAL A 263 18.77 -12.85 6.84
CA VAL A 263 19.02 -12.06 5.63
C VAL A 263 18.07 -10.87 5.59
N TRP A 264 18.65 -9.67 5.51
CA TRP A 264 17.93 -8.41 5.42
C TRP A 264 18.08 -7.79 4.03
N ILE A 265 16.94 -7.41 3.43
CA ILE A 265 16.85 -6.59 2.23
C ILE A 265 16.30 -5.23 2.65
N GLY A 266 17.21 -4.29 2.91
CA GLY A 266 16.84 -3.06 3.60
C GLY A 266 16.29 -3.37 4.99
N ASP A 267 15.01 -3.08 5.21
CA ASP A 267 14.29 -3.34 6.46
C ASP A 267 13.53 -4.67 6.50
N LYS A 268 13.55 -5.40 5.38
CA LYS A 268 12.74 -6.59 5.23
C LYS A 268 13.56 -7.81 5.55
N LEU A 269 13.12 -8.53 6.57
CA LEU A 269 13.67 -9.82 6.94
C LEU A 269 13.22 -10.88 5.93
N PHE A 270 14.11 -11.27 5.03
CA PHE A 270 13.81 -12.16 3.93
C PHE A 270 13.40 -13.56 4.41
N ASN A 271 13.99 -14.04 5.50
CA ASN A 271 13.60 -15.30 6.15
C ASN A 271 12.09 -15.30 6.50
N GLN A 272 11.58 -14.23 7.11
CA GLN A 272 10.16 -14.09 7.42
C GLN A 272 9.32 -14.05 6.14
N THR A 273 9.82 -13.37 5.11
CA THR A 273 9.13 -13.26 3.81
C THR A 273 8.87 -14.62 3.17
N LEU A 274 9.83 -15.56 3.27
CA LEU A 274 9.64 -16.94 2.79
C LEU A 274 8.47 -17.64 3.51
N LEU A 275 8.33 -17.42 4.83
CA LEU A 275 7.24 -17.98 5.63
C LEU A 275 5.89 -17.36 5.26
N GLU A 276 5.83 -16.05 5.07
CA GLU A 276 4.62 -15.31 4.67
C GLU A 276 4.11 -15.76 3.29
N LYS A 277 5.03 -16.07 2.38
CA LYS A 277 4.73 -16.60 1.05
C LYS A 277 4.40 -18.09 1.05
N GLY A 278 4.47 -18.77 2.20
CA GLY A 278 4.27 -20.21 2.30
C GLY A 278 5.31 -21.01 1.50
N LEU A 279 6.53 -20.48 1.34
CA LEU A 279 7.62 -21.14 0.61
C LEU A 279 8.60 -21.85 1.55
N ALA A 280 8.50 -21.59 2.85
CA ALA A 280 9.27 -22.24 3.89
C ALA A 280 8.39 -22.60 5.10
N ARG A 281 8.85 -23.56 5.90
CA ARG A 281 8.38 -23.81 7.26
C ARG A 281 9.38 -23.27 8.27
N VAL A 282 8.94 -23.08 9.51
CA VAL A 282 9.84 -22.79 10.64
C VAL A 282 10.62 -24.05 11.01
N ALA A 283 11.94 -23.92 11.12
CA ALA A 283 12.84 -24.99 11.57
C ALA A 283 13.80 -24.49 12.64
N VAL A 284 13.63 -24.98 13.87
CA VAL A 284 14.31 -24.44 15.05
C VAL A 284 15.57 -25.23 15.36
N TYR A 285 16.72 -24.54 15.35
CA TYR A 285 18.02 -25.06 15.76
C TYR A 285 18.65 -24.09 16.77
N PRO A 286 18.49 -24.34 18.10
CA PRO A 286 19.10 -23.51 19.12
C PRO A 286 20.63 -23.45 18.97
N PRO A 287 21.29 -22.34 19.35
CA PRO A 287 20.75 -21.20 20.11
C PRO A 287 20.12 -20.09 19.24
N ASN A 288 20.09 -20.24 17.92
CA ASN A 288 19.68 -19.16 17.01
C ASN A 288 18.14 -19.03 16.93
N THR A 289 17.54 -18.32 17.90
CA THR A 289 16.08 -18.20 18.03
C THR A 289 15.56 -16.77 18.11
N LYS A 290 16.36 -15.77 17.73
CA LYS A 290 16.05 -14.32 17.90
C LYS A 290 14.66 -13.93 17.39
N TYR A 291 14.27 -14.39 16.20
CA TYR A 291 13.01 -14.04 15.53
C TYR A 291 11.96 -15.16 15.54
N LEU A 292 12.03 -16.09 16.51
CA LEU A 292 11.22 -17.30 16.47
C LEU A 292 9.72 -17.03 16.59
N ASP A 293 9.32 -16.09 17.43
CA ASP A 293 7.91 -15.83 17.69
C ASP A 293 7.24 -15.11 16.51
N GLU A 294 7.93 -14.14 15.89
CA GLU A 294 7.51 -13.48 14.65
C GLU A 294 7.39 -14.49 13.51
N PHE A 295 8.35 -15.41 13.39
CA PHE A 295 8.35 -16.42 12.32
C PHE A 295 7.22 -17.44 12.50
N LYS A 296 6.93 -17.84 13.75
CA LYS A 296 5.76 -18.67 14.05
C LYS A 296 4.47 -17.95 13.70
N ALA A 297 4.35 -16.66 14.01
CA ALA A 297 3.18 -15.86 13.66
C ALA A 297 2.99 -15.77 12.13
N ALA A 298 4.05 -15.46 11.39
CA ALA A 298 4.06 -15.43 9.92
C ALA A 298 3.63 -16.77 9.31
N GLN A 299 4.22 -17.88 9.78
CA GLN A 299 3.85 -19.22 9.35
C GLN A 299 2.38 -19.54 9.65
N ASN A 300 1.90 -19.23 10.86
CA ASN A 300 0.51 -19.49 11.25
C ASN A 300 -0.49 -18.71 10.39
N ASN A 301 -0.14 -17.50 9.96
CA ASN A 301 -0.94 -16.73 9.03
C ASN A 301 -0.95 -17.35 7.62
N ALA A 302 0.19 -17.84 7.12
CA ALA A 302 0.27 -18.55 5.85
C ALA A 302 -0.53 -19.87 5.87
N LYS A 303 -0.48 -20.61 7.00
CA LYS A 303 -1.30 -21.81 7.25
C LYS A 303 -2.79 -21.53 7.15
N LYS A 304 -3.28 -20.52 7.89
CA LYS A 304 -4.71 -20.14 7.89
C LYS A 304 -5.22 -19.78 6.49
N LYS A 305 -4.35 -19.23 5.65
CA LYS A 305 -4.66 -18.83 4.26
C LYS A 305 -4.38 -19.94 3.24
N ALA A 306 -3.92 -21.12 3.67
CA ALA A 306 -3.53 -22.24 2.81
C ALA A 306 -2.59 -21.83 1.65
N VAL A 307 -1.58 -21.00 1.95
CA VAL A 307 -0.65 -20.47 0.94
C VAL A 307 0.54 -21.41 0.76
N GLY A 308 0.97 -21.63 -0.49
CA GLY A 308 2.20 -22.35 -0.83
C GLY A 308 2.18 -23.79 -0.29
N ILE A 309 3.23 -24.19 0.44
CA ILE A 309 3.35 -25.52 1.07
C ILE A 309 2.15 -25.89 1.94
N TRP A 310 1.40 -24.90 2.45
CA TRP A 310 0.21 -25.12 3.28
C TRP A 310 -1.07 -25.40 2.48
N SER A 311 -1.03 -25.33 1.14
CA SER A 311 -2.16 -25.70 0.28
C SER A 311 -2.28 -27.20 0.07
N ILE A 312 -1.27 -27.98 0.48
CA ILE A 312 -1.25 -29.43 0.33
C ILE A 312 -1.43 -30.06 1.72
N GLU A 313 -2.52 -30.80 1.88
CA GLU A 313 -2.84 -31.47 3.14
C GLU A 313 -1.75 -32.48 3.51
N ASN A 314 -1.35 -32.52 4.79
CA ASN A 314 -0.34 -33.43 5.34
C ASN A 314 1.06 -33.36 4.68
N TYR A 315 1.33 -32.31 3.89
CA TYR A 315 2.63 -32.15 3.23
C TYR A 315 3.72 -31.70 4.19
N VAL A 316 3.42 -30.74 5.08
CA VAL A 316 4.39 -30.21 6.03
C VAL A 316 4.21 -30.88 7.39
N SER A 317 5.30 -31.40 7.97
CA SER A 317 5.33 -31.99 9.31
C SER A 317 6.36 -31.31 10.21
N ALA A 318 6.38 -31.69 11.50
CA ALA A 318 7.42 -31.22 12.42
C ALA A 318 8.84 -31.66 11.99
N LYS A 319 8.94 -32.74 11.21
CA LYS A 319 10.22 -33.34 10.77
C LYS A 319 10.68 -32.86 9.39
N GLY A 320 9.87 -32.11 8.65
CA GLY A 320 10.20 -31.74 7.27
C GLY A 320 8.99 -31.79 6.36
N PHE A 321 9.24 -32.18 5.11
CA PHE A 321 8.23 -32.34 4.07
C PHE A 321 7.99 -33.82 3.81
N ASN A 322 6.72 -34.23 3.80
CA ASN A 322 6.30 -35.59 3.51
C ASN A 322 6.16 -35.74 1.99
N ASP A 323 6.96 -36.60 1.39
CA ASP A 323 6.78 -36.98 -0.01
C ASP A 323 5.62 -37.98 -0.12
N GLN A 324 4.63 -37.69 -0.97
CA GLN A 324 3.50 -38.59 -1.26
C GLN A 324 3.94 -39.70 -2.23
N GLN A 325 5.06 -40.37 -1.94
CA GLN A 325 5.52 -41.54 -2.66
C GLN A 325 5.82 -42.71 -1.72
N GLN A 326 4.85 -43.13 -0.89
CA GLN A 326 4.82 -44.51 -0.39
C GLN A 326 3.38 -45.03 -0.28
N ASN A 327 2.94 -45.72 -1.35
CA ASN A 327 2.13 -46.96 -1.37
C ASN A 327 1.28 -47.03 -2.64
N HIS A 328 1.87 -47.48 -3.74
CA HIS A 328 1.16 -48.22 -4.79
C HIS A 328 1.94 -49.51 -5.07
N SER A 329 1.82 -50.47 -4.15
CA SER A 329 2.16 -51.87 -4.45
C SER A 329 1.08 -52.43 -5.36
N VAL A 330 1.47 -52.64 -6.62
CA VAL A 330 1.04 -53.71 -7.53
C VAL A 330 -0.40 -54.22 -7.36
N VAL A 331 -1.30 -53.74 -8.22
CA VAL A 331 -2.26 -54.64 -8.89
C VAL A 331 -2.22 -54.35 -10.38
N THR A 332 -1.77 -55.36 -11.11
CA THR A 332 -1.72 -55.48 -12.55
C THR A 332 -3.14 -55.57 -13.11
N THR A 333 -3.45 -54.77 -14.15
CA THR A 333 -4.21 -55.22 -15.35
C THR A 333 -4.26 -54.13 -16.43
N SER A 334 -3.58 -54.43 -17.55
CA SER A 334 -3.89 -54.10 -18.96
C SER A 334 -4.36 -52.69 -19.37
N LYS A 335 -3.52 -52.04 -20.20
CA LYS A 335 -3.89 -51.09 -21.29
C LYS A 335 -4.81 -51.78 -22.31
N PRO A 336 -5.73 -51.08 -23.02
CA PRO A 336 -5.43 -50.19 -24.19
C PRO A 336 -6.26 -48.87 -24.12
N ASN A 337 -6.20 -47.85 -24.97
CA ASN A 337 -5.37 -47.32 -26.07
C ASN A 337 -5.79 -45.83 -26.22
N VAL A 338 -5.00 -45.06 -26.96
CA VAL A 338 -5.12 -43.65 -27.35
C VAL A 338 -6.48 -43.31 -28.02
N GLU A 339 -7.09 -42.16 -27.69
CA GLU A 339 -7.49 -41.12 -28.67
C GLU A 339 -8.05 -39.83 -28.05
N THR A 340 -7.86 -38.77 -28.82
CA THR A 340 -8.12 -37.35 -28.57
C THR A 340 -9.58 -36.92 -28.66
N GLN A 341 -9.86 -35.74 -28.10
CA GLN A 341 -10.81 -34.69 -28.53
C GLN A 341 -12.03 -34.37 -27.63
N GLN A 342 -12.07 -33.07 -27.31
CA GLN A 342 -13.20 -32.15 -27.35
C GLN A 342 -14.12 -31.94 -26.13
N VAL A 343 -14.39 -30.64 -25.98
CA VAL A 343 -15.31 -29.91 -25.14
C VAL A 343 -16.66 -30.63 -24.98
N GLN A 344 -17.04 -30.98 -23.75
CA GLN A 344 -18.39 -31.47 -23.47
C GLN A 344 -19.05 -30.67 -22.35
N LYS A 345 -20.19 -30.09 -22.74
CA LYS A 345 -21.23 -29.51 -21.91
C LYS A 345 -21.91 -30.70 -21.22
N THR A 346 -21.66 -30.90 -19.92
CA THR A 346 -22.37 -31.93 -19.15
C THR A 346 -23.58 -31.30 -18.47
N GLU A 347 -24.76 -31.56 -19.05
CA GLU A 347 -26.02 -31.56 -18.32
C GLU A 347 -26.14 -32.84 -17.45
N PRO A 348 -27.04 -32.88 -16.44
CA PRO A 348 -27.03 -33.86 -15.37
C PRO A 348 -27.29 -35.29 -15.85
N ASP A 349 -26.68 -36.25 -15.15
CA ASP A 349 -26.95 -37.68 -15.30
C ASP A 349 -28.41 -38.01 -14.88
N GLU A 350 -28.99 -39.06 -15.47
CA GLU A 350 -30.41 -39.47 -15.37
C GLU A 350 -30.84 -39.90 -13.94
N SER A 351 -29.98 -39.72 -12.92
CA SER A 351 -30.26 -40.01 -11.50
C SER A 351 -30.71 -38.78 -10.68
N GLY A 352 -30.59 -37.56 -11.21
CA GLY A 352 -30.96 -36.33 -10.48
C GLY A 352 -30.01 -35.96 -9.33
N GLU A 353 -28.87 -36.63 -9.17
CA GLU A 353 -27.86 -36.28 -8.16
C GLU A 353 -26.84 -35.27 -8.72
N CYS A 354 -26.68 -34.15 -8.02
CA CYS A 354 -25.67 -33.14 -8.33
C CYS A 354 -24.26 -33.73 -8.18
N ASN A 355 -23.52 -33.88 -9.29
CA ASN A 355 -22.25 -34.60 -9.33
C ASN A 355 -21.01 -33.70 -9.50
N ILE A 356 -21.09 -32.39 -9.25
CA ILE A 356 -19.92 -31.51 -9.28
C ILE A 356 -19.51 -31.16 -7.86
N LYS A 357 -18.28 -31.54 -7.48
CA LYS A 357 -17.78 -31.40 -6.10
C LYS A 357 -17.09 -30.06 -5.90
N GLY A 358 -17.63 -29.21 -5.04
CA GLY A 358 -17.02 -27.97 -4.57
C GLY A 358 -16.18 -28.19 -3.32
N SER A 359 -14.88 -27.88 -3.38
CA SER A 359 -14.00 -27.89 -2.21
C SER A 359 -14.21 -26.66 -1.32
N SER A 360 -13.81 -26.72 -0.06
CA SER A 360 -13.83 -25.56 0.86
C SER A 360 -12.98 -24.38 0.39
N SER A 361 -12.07 -24.61 -0.57
CA SER A 361 -11.20 -23.59 -1.18
C SER A 361 -11.82 -22.83 -2.36
N GLY A 362 -13.11 -23.06 -2.67
CA GLY A 362 -13.80 -22.40 -3.78
C GLY A 362 -13.37 -22.94 -5.16
N ILE A 363 -12.94 -24.20 -5.23
CA ILE A 363 -12.60 -24.88 -6.49
C ILE A 363 -13.61 -26.00 -6.73
N TYR A 364 -14.19 -26.07 -7.93
CA TYR A 364 -15.08 -27.16 -8.32
C TYR A 364 -14.36 -28.23 -9.15
N HIS A 365 -14.80 -29.47 -9.02
CA HIS A 365 -14.30 -30.62 -9.75
C HIS A 365 -15.46 -31.35 -10.42
N VAL A 366 -15.36 -31.55 -11.74
CA VAL A 366 -16.35 -32.30 -12.53
C VAL A 366 -15.99 -33.79 -12.55
N PRO A 367 -16.96 -34.72 -12.70
CA PRO A 367 -16.69 -36.14 -12.83
C PRO A 367 -15.62 -36.43 -13.89
N GLY A 368 -14.66 -37.30 -13.57
CA GLY A 368 -13.53 -37.61 -14.46
C GLY A 368 -12.40 -36.57 -14.51
N SER A 369 -12.53 -35.41 -13.84
CA SER A 369 -11.40 -34.47 -13.69
C SER A 369 -10.34 -35.01 -12.73
N THR A 370 -9.10 -34.55 -12.90
CA THR A 370 -7.90 -35.00 -12.15
C THR A 370 -8.07 -35.08 -10.63
N TYR A 371 -8.96 -34.24 -10.07
CA TYR A 371 -9.16 -34.08 -8.64
C TYR A 371 -10.56 -34.49 -8.17
N TYR A 372 -11.40 -35.04 -9.05
CA TYR A 372 -12.78 -35.40 -8.73
C TYR A 372 -12.89 -36.50 -7.67
N GLU A 373 -12.18 -37.61 -7.87
CA GLU A 373 -12.17 -38.72 -6.90
C GLU A 373 -11.39 -38.38 -5.63
N ARG A 374 -10.50 -37.38 -5.70
CA ARG A 374 -9.70 -36.89 -4.56
C ARG A 374 -10.48 -35.95 -3.65
N THR A 375 -11.59 -35.41 -4.12
CA THR A 375 -12.50 -34.60 -3.31
C THR A 375 -13.49 -35.54 -2.63
N THR A 376 -13.15 -36.06 -1.45
CA THR A 376 -13.97 -37.04 -0.73
C THR A 376 -14.94 -36.41 0.26
N ASN A 377 -14.72 -35.16 0.65
CA ASN A 377 -15.61 -34.38 1.51
C ASN A 377 -15.93 -33.01 0.88
N PRO A 378 -16.86 -32.95 -0.10
CA PRO A 378 -17.20 -31.70 -0.76
C PRO A 378 -17.90 -30.74 0.22
N ALA A 379 -17.45 -29.48 0.26
CA ALA A 379 -18.11 -28.42 1.02
C ALA A 379 -19.48 -28.07 0.42
N ARG A 380 -19.64 -28.29 -0.89
CA ARG A 380 -20.90 -28.11 -1.62
C ARG A 380 -20.94 -29.00 -2.85
N MET A 381 -22.11 -29.50 -3.21
CA MET A 381 -22.36 -30.18 -4.49
C MET A 381 -23.09 -29.24 -5.44
N PHE A 382 -22.77 -29.29 -6.72
CA PHE A 382 -23.41 -28.51 -7.78
C PHE A 382 -23.95 -29.44 -8.87
N CYS A 383 -25.08 -29.06 -9.46
CA CYS A 383 -25.70 -29.79 -10.55
C CYS A 383 -25.20 -29.32 -11.92
N SER A 384 -24.58 -28.14 -12.00
CA SER A 384 -23.91 -27.67 -13.22
C SER A 384 -22.64 -26.85 -12.92
N VAL A 385 -21.76 -26.76 -13.91
CA VAL A 385 -20.56 -25.92 -13.83
C VAL A 385 -20.95 -24.44 -13.67
N GLU A 386 -22.02 -24.01 -14.34
CA GLU A 386 -22.55 -22.65 -14.25
C GLU A 386 -23.05 -22.32 -12.84
N GLU A 387 -23.71 -23.27 -12.17
CA GLU A 387 -24.12 -23.12 -10.77
C GLU A 387 -22.89 -22.95 -9.85
N ALA A 388 -21.83 -23.72 -10.09
CA ALA A 388 -20.58 -23.61 -9.33
C ALA A 388 -19.93 -22.22 -9.52
N HIS A 389 -19.85 -21.72 -10.76
CA HIS A 389 -19.32 -20.38 -11.04
C HIS A 389 -20.17 -19.27 -10.40
N ASN A 390 -21.51 -19.36 -10.51
CA ASN A 390 -22.42 -18.39 -9.89
C ASN A 390 -22.35 -18.42 -8.35
N ALA A 391 -21.98 -19.56 -7.77
CA ALA A 391 -21.71 -19.70 -6.34
C ALA A 391 -20.29 -19.25 -5.93
N GLY A 392 -19.49 -18.70 -6.85
CA GLY A 392 -18.15 -18.18 -6.59
C GLY A 392 -17.03 -19.23 -6.66
N PHE A 393 -17.32 -20.43 -7.17
CA PHE A 393 -16.32 -21.49 -7.33
C PHE A 393 -15.69 -21.41 -8.70
N ARG A 394 -14.38 -21.66 -8.78
CA ARG A 394 -13.62 -21.64 -10.04
C ARG A 394 -13.09 -23.01 -10.41
N ALA A 395 -12.73 -23.19 -11.68
CA ALA A 395 -12.01 -24.40 -12.11
C ALA A 395 -10.60 -24.47 -11.50
N PRO A 396 -10.01 -25.67 -11.35
CA PRO A 396 -8.60 -25.83 -10.98
C PRO A 396 -7.72 -25.24 -12.08
N LYS A 397 -6.64 -24.56 -11.68
CA LYS A 397 -5.66 -24.02 -12.65
C LYS A 397 -4.85 -25.19 -13.20
N ARG A 398 -4.67 -25.23 -14.52
CA ARG A 398 -3.81 -26.21 -15.20
C ARG A 398 -2.35 -26.00 -14.86
#